data_AF-A0A8J7P961-F1
#
_entry.id   AF-A0A8J7P961-F1
#
_cell.length_a   1.000
_cell.length_b   1.000
_cell.length_c   1.000
_cell.angle_alpha   90.00
_cell.angle_beta   90.00
_cell.angle_gamma   90.00
#
_symmetry.space_group_name_H-M   'P 1'
#
loop_
_entity.id
_entity.type
_entity.pdbx_description
1 polymer ?
#
loop_
_entity_poly.entity_id
_entity_poly.type
_entity_poly.pdbx_seq_one_letter_code
_entity_poly.pdbx_strand_id
1 'polypeptide(L)'
;MKVDMRDAQELLVKAIRRREEASVANDFEKLRALEETPDDYLLKKAAWSLLFISAPIAFLILPLVIGLADKYLSAQASQILWFSAKSFMAVVLLSFLVSIYLTFKEKSSY
;
A
#
# COMPACT_ATOMS: atom_id res chain seq x y z
N MET A 1 1.07 -22.82 -13.01
CA MET A 1 0.61 -21.50 -13.48
C MET A 1 1.68 -20.49 -13.10
N LYS A 2 2.58 -20.13 -14.02
CA LYS A 2 3.55 -19.05 -13.77
C LYS A 2 2.77 -17.76 -13.88
N VAL A 3 2.48 -17.12 -12.75
CA VAL A 3 1.99 -15.75 -12.77
C VAL A 3 3.14 -14.91 -13.31
N ASP A 4 3.03 -14.48 -14.57
CA ASP A 4 4.01 -13.56 -15.14
C ASP A 4 3.88 -12.25 -14.35
N MET A 5 4.98 -11.80 -13.74
CA MET A 5 4.94 -10.57 -12.92
C MET A 5 4.48 -9.36 -13.72
N ARG A 6 4.64 -9.41 -15.05
CA ARG A 6 4.16 -8.39 -15.99
C ARG A 6 2.64 -8.32 -16.02
N ASP A 7 1.96 -9.46 -16.08
CA ASP A 7 0.49 -9.52 -16.10
C ASP A 7 -0.10 -9.00 -14.78
N ALA A 8 0.54 -9.33 -13.65
CA ALA A 8 0.12 -8.84 -12.34
C ALA A 8 0.31 -7.32 -12.20
N GLN A 9 1.40 -6.78 -12.75
CA GLN A 9 1.66 -5.33 -12.75
C GLN A 9 0.64 -4.58 -13.62
N GLU A 10 0.31 -5.09 -14.82
CA GLU A 10 -0.70 -4.48 -15.69
C GLU A 10 -2.10 -4.45 -15.07
N LEU A 11 -2.49 -5.52 -14.36
CA LEU A 11 -3.78 -5.56 -13.65
C LEU A 11 -3.83 -4.53 -12.51
N LEU A 12 -2.72 -4.37 -11.78
CA LEU A 12 -2.58 -3.36 -10.73
C LEU A 12 -2.68 -1.93 -11.28
N VAL A 13 -1.98 -1.63 -12.37
CA VAL A 13 -2.05 -0.33 -13.05
C VAL A 13 -3.48 -0.03 -13.49
N LYS A 14 -4.14 -0.98 -14.16
CA LYS A 14 -5.52 -0.80 -14.63
C LYS A 14 -6.48 -0.55 -13.47
N ALA A 15 -6.30 -1.23 -12.34
CA ALA A 15 -7.12 -1.02 -11.14
C ALA A 15 -6.89 0.37 -10.52
N ILE A 16 -5.62 0.81 -10.43
CA ILE A 16 -5.27 2.14 -9.89
C ILE A 16 -5.82 3.24 -10.80
N ARG A 17 -5.65 3.11 -12.12
CA ARG A 17 -6.13 4.09 -13.10
C ARG A 17 -7.65 4.23 -13.02
N ARG A 18 -8.40 3.13 -12.98
CA ARG A 18 -9.87 3.16 -12.77
C ARG A 18 -10.28 3.84 -11.47
N ARG A 19 -9.53 3.65 -10.38
CA ARG A 19 -9.81 4.28 -9.09
C ARG A 19 -9.57 5.79 -9.13
N GLU A 20 -8.46 6.21 -9.74
CA GLU A 20 -8.16 7.64 -9.91
C GLU A 20 -9.18 8.30 -10.85
N GLU A 21 -9.52 7.68 -12.00
CA GLU A 21 -10.59 8.14 -12.91
C GLU A 21 -11.92 8.32 -12.18
N ALA A 22 -12.32 7.35 -11.35
CA ALA A 22 -13.53 7.46 -10.54
C ALA A 22 -13.46 8.63 -9.53
N SER A 23 -12.28 8.94 -9.00
CA SER A 23 -12.10 10.06 -8.06
C SER A 23 -12.11 11.44 -8.72
N VAL A 24 -11.80 11.52 -10.02
CA VAL A 24 -11.77 12.78 -10.79
C VAL A 24 -12.83 12.85 -11.89
N ALA A 25 -13.82 11.96 -11.88
CA ALA A 25 -14.82 11.80 -12.96
C ALA A 25 -15.59 13.08 -13.33
N ASN A 26 -15.68 14.06 -12.43
CA ASN A 26 -16.38 15.34 -12.65
C ASN A 26 -15.44 16.50 -13.03
N ASP A 27 -14.13 16.25 -13.21
CA ASP A 27 -13.12 17.28 -13.46
C ASP A 27 -12.33 16.96 -14.74
N PHE A 28 -12.75 17.57 -15.85
CA PHE A 28 -12.20 17.35 -17.19
C PHE A 28 -10.71 17.70 -17.30
N GLU A 29 -10.23 18.72 -16.57
CA GLU A 29 -8.81 19.08 -16.57
C GLU A 29 -7.96 18.00 -15.88
N LYS A 30 -8.45 17.48 -14.75
CA LYS A 30 -7.76 16.41 -14.03
C LYS A 30 -7.77 15.08 -14.78
N LEU A 31 -8.86 14.76 -15.49
CA LEU A 31 -8.92 13.57 -16.36
C LEU A 31 -7.88 13.65 -17.47
N ARG A 32 -7.73 14.81 -18.11
CA ARG A 32 -6.73 15.03 -19.17
C ARG A 32 -5.30 14.92 -18.65
N ALA A 33 -5.02 15.50 -17.48
CA ALA A 33 -3.73 15.34 -16.82
C ALA A 33 -3.45 13.89 -16.40
N LEU A 34 -4.49 13.13 -16.02
CA LEU A 34 -4.36 11.71 -15.67
C LEU A 34 -3.99 10.85 -16.89
N GLU A 35 -4.53 11.19 -18.06
CA GLU A 35 -4.26 10.49 -19.33
C GLU A 35 -2.81 10.69 -19.80
N GLU A 36 -2.24 11.87 -19.52
CA GLU A 36 -0.82 12.20 -19.79
C GLU A 36 0.15 11.64 -18.74
N THR A 37 -0.34 11.12 -17.61
CA THR A 37 0.50 10.65 -16.52
C THR A 37 1.03 9.22 -16.80
N PRO A 38 2.35 8.97 -16.69
CA PRO A 38 2.91 7.63 -16.85
C PRO A 38 2.40 6.64 -15.79
N ASP A 39 2.15 5.40 -16.20
CA ASP A 39 1.63 4.34 -15.31
C ASP A 39 2.56 3.99 -14.14
N ASP A 40 3.87 4.09 -14.36
CA ASP A 40 4.88 3.88 -13.31
C ASP A 40 4.79 4.96 -12.21
N TYR A 41 4.45 6.19 -12.58
CA TYR A 41 4.24 7.27 -11.61
C TYR A 41 2.96 7.03 -10.79
N LEU A 42 1.88 6.57 -11.43
CA LEU A 42 0.63 6.22 -10.75
C LEU A 42 0.82 5.08 -9.76
N LEU A 43 1.53 4.02 -10.16
CA LEU A 43 1.89 2.90 -9.28
C LEU A 43 2.66 3.36 -8.05
N LYS A 44 3.69 4.21 -8.25
CA LYS A 44 4.50 4.75 -7.15
C LYS A 44 3.67 5.62 -6.22
N LYS A 45 2.90 6.57 -6.77
CA LYS A 45 2.03 7.46 -5.99
C LYS A 45 1.06 6.65 -5.15
N ALA A 46 0.41 5.65 -5.73
CA ALA A 46 -0.54 4.79 -5.00
C ALA A 46 0.15 3.96 -3.92
N ALA A 47 1.29 3.34 -4.22
CA ALA A 47 2.05 2.53 -3.28
C ALA A 47 2.56 3.35 -2.09
N TRP A 48 3.14 4.53 -2.36
CA TRP A 48 3.58 5.46 -1.31
C TRP A 48 2.40 6.01 -0.51
N SER A 49 1.29 6.39 -1.15
CA SER A 49 0.10 6.88 -0.43
C SER A 49 -0.45 5.81 0.51
N LEU A 50 -0.51 4.56 0.05
CA LEU A 50 -0.97 3.43 0.87
C LEU A 50 -0.02 3.17 2.04
N LEU A 51 1.29 3.31 1.84
CA LEU A 51 2.30 3.21 2.91
C LEU A 51 2.22 4.35 3.92
N PHE A 52 2.03 5.59 3.47
CA PHE A 52 1.88 6.75 4.35
C PHE A 52 0.69 6.62 5.29
N ILE A 53 -0.38 5.92 4.87
CA ILE A 53 -1.55 5.68 5.70
C ILE A 53 -1.37 4.41 6.55
N SER A 54 -0.93 3.31 5.94
CA SER A 54 -0.83 2.02 6.61
C SER A 54 0.31 1.93 7.63
N ALA A 55 1.43 2.63 7.42
CA ALA A 55 2.57 2.58 8.34
C ALA A 55 2.27 3.24 9.71
N PRO A 56 1.70 4.45 9.82
CA PRO A 56 1.27 4.99 11.11
C PRO A 56 0.25 4.09 11.80
N ILE A 57 -0.69 3.52 11.05
CA ILE A 57 -1.69 2.61 11.62
C ILE A 57 -1.00 1.35 12.18
N ALA A 58 -0.13 0.72 11.39
CA ALA A 58 0.51 -0.53 11.75
C ALA A 58 1.53 -0.39 12.90
N PHE A 59 2.34 0.68 12.89
CA PHE A 59 3.47 0.83 13.82
C PHE A 59 3.18 1.73 15.02
N LEU A 60 2.18 2.62 14.96
CA LEU A 60 1.81 3.49 16.08
C LEU A 60 0.44 3.15 16.64
N ILE A 61 -0.61 3.19 15.82
CA ILE A 61 -1.99 3.09 16.31
C ILE A 61 -2.29 1.68 16.84
N LEU A 62 -2.01 0.64 16.05
CA LEU A 62 -2.30 -0.74 16.43
C LEU A 62 -1.63 -1.15 17.76
N PRO A 63 -0.31 -0.91 17.95
CA PRO A 63 0.36 -1.25 19.21
C PRO A 63 -0.17 -0.47 20.41
N LEU A 64 -0.53 0.81 20.22
CA LEU A 64 -1.16 1.62 21.26
C LEU A 64 -2.52 1.08 21.66
N VAL A 65 -3.38 0.78 20.69
CA VAL A 65 -4.71 0.24 20.94
C VAL A 65 -4.63 -1.12 21.63
N ILE A 66 -3.75 -2.00 21.16
CA ILE A 66 -3.54 -3.32 21.78
C ILE A 66 -2.98 -3.16 23.19
N GLY A 67 -1.98 -2.29 23.40
CA GLY A 67 -1.40 -2.02 24.71
C GLY A 67 -2.40 -1.43 25.72
N LEU A 68 -3.33 -0.59 25.28
CA LEU A 68 -4.41 -0.06 26.12
C LEU A 68 -5.47 -1.13 26.42
N ALA A 69 -5.79 -1.99 25.44
CA ALA A 69 -6.75 -3.07 25.58
C ALA A 69 -6.20 -4.25 26.40
N ASP A 70 -4.87 -4.41 26.47
CA ASP A 70 -4.18 -5.55 27.10
C ASP A 70 -4.63 -5.79 28.55
N LYS A 71 -4.93 -4.71 29.28
CA LYS A 71 -5.41 -4.75 30.67
C LYS A 71 -6.77 -5.44 30.84
N TYR A 72 -7.56 -5.50 29.77
CA TYR A 72 -8.92 -6.06 29.78
C TYR A 72 -9.01 -7.41 29.07
N LEU A 73 -7.89 -7.88 28.49
CA LEU A 73 -7.85 -9.09 27.69
C LEU A 73 -7.24 -10.25 28.47
N SER A 74 -7.68 -11.47 28.16
CA SER A 74 -7.01 -12.67 28.65
C SER A 74 -5.64 -12.82 27.98
N ALA A 75 -4.70 -13.49 28.65
CA ALA A 75 -3.34 -13.68 28.14
C ALA A 75 -3.31 -14.32 26.73
N GLN A 76 -4.21 -15.27 26.46
CA GLN A 76 -4.34 -15.88 25.12
C GLN A 76 -4.86 -14.90 24.07
N ALA A 77 -5.88 -14.10 24.40
CA ALA A 77 -6.43 -13.10 23.46
C ALA A 77 -5.39 -12.03 23.13
N SER A 78 -4.64 -11.56 24.12
CA SER A 78 -3.52 -10.63 23.95
C SER A 78 -2.45 -11.19 23.01
N GLN A 79 -2.01 -12.44 23.22
CA GLN A 79 -1.00 -13.07 22.36
C GLN A 79 -1.45 -13.16 20.90
N ILE A 80 -2.71 -13.55 20.65
CA ILE A 80 -3.26 -13.63 19.30
C ILE A 80 -3.28 -12.23 18.65
N LEU A 81 -3.76 -11.21 19.36
CA LEU A 81 -3.76 -9.82 18.88
C LEU A 81 -2.36 -9.32 18.52
N TRP A 82 -1.38 -9.58 19.39
CA TRP A 82 0.01 -9.22 19.13
C TRP A 82 0.61 -9.99 17.94
N PHE A 83 0.27 -11.26 17.78
CA PHE A 83 0.71 -12.06 16.63
C PHE A 83 0.14 -11.52 15.31
N SER A 84 -1.17 -11.21 15.29
CA SER A 84 -1.83 -10.59 14.14
C SER A 84 -1.26 -9.20 13.83
N ALA A 85 -0.98 -8.39 14.85
CA ALA A 85 -0.37 -7.07 14.70
C ALA A 85 1.02 -7.15 14.05
N LYS A 86 1.87 -8.07 14.54
CA LYS A 86 3.22 -8.30 13.98
C LYS A 86 3.15 -8.79 12.53
N SER A 87 2.20 -9.67 12.24
CA SER A 87 1.97 -10.16 10.87
C SER A 87 1.57 -9.02 9.94
N PHE A 88 0.69 -8.12 10.40
CA PHE A 88 0.30 -6.93 9.64
C PHE A 88 1.48 -5.96 9.42
N MET A 89 2.29 -5.69 10.44
CA MET A 89 3.51 -4.90 10.30
C MET A 89 4.48 -5.49 9.28
N ALA A 90 4.66 -6.82 9.29
CA ALA A 90 5.53 -7.51 8.33
C ALA A 90 5.03 -7.33 6.88
N VAL A 91 3.71 -7.40 6.66
CA VAL A 91 3.11 -7.15 5.34
C VAL A 91 3.36 -5.70 4.90
N VAL A 92 3.13 -4.71 5.77
CA VAL A 92 3.40 -3.30 5.47
C VAL A 92 4.89 -3.09 5.12
N LEU A 93 5.80 -3.74 5.84
CA LEU A 93 7.24 -3.65 5.59
C LEU A 93 7.64 -4.31 4.26
N LEU A 94 7.02 -5.43 3.89
CA LEU A 94 7.22 -6.03 2.56
C LEU A 94 6.71 -5.10 1.45
N SER A 95 5.54 -4.49 1.62
CA SER A 95 5.02 -3.48 0.68
C SER A 95 5.94 -2.27 0.57
N PHE A 96 6.57 -1.86 1.67
CA PHE A 96 7.57 -0.79 1.68
C PHE A 96 8.80 -1.17 0.86
N LEU A 97 9.34 -2.38 1.04
CA LEU A 97 10.48 -2.88 0.26
C LEU A 97 10.15 -2.95 -1.24
N VAL A 98 8.96 -3.41 -1.60
CA VAL A 98 8.50 -3.42 -3.00
C VAL A 98 8.43 -2.00 -3.56
N SER A 99 7.91 -1.04 -2.78
CA SER A 99 7.80 0.36 -3.21
C SER A 99 9.16 1.02 -3.39
N ILE A 100 10.11 0.73 -2.49
CA ILE A 100 11.52 1.12 -2.64
C ILE A 100 12.10 0.50 -3.91
N TYR A 101 11.95 -0.80 -4.11
CA TYR A 101 12.47 -1.50 -5.28
C TYR A 101 11.97 -0.89 -6.59
N LEU A 102 10.66 -0.62 -6.69
CA LEU A 102 10.08 0.07 -7.85
C LEU A 102 10.64 1.50 -8.02
N THR A 103 10.92 2.19 -6.91
CA THR A 103 11.51 3.53 -6.94
C THR A 103 12.95 3.52 -7.47
N PHE A 104 13.77 2.54 -7.06
CA PHE A 104 15.17 2.45 -7.46
C PHE A 104 15.41 1.78 -8.81
N LYS A 105 14.58 0.80 -9.22
CA LYS A 105 14.69 0.13 -10.52
C LYS A 105 14.67 1.13 -11.69
N GLU A 106 13.85 2.17 -11.58
CA GLU A 106 13.75 3.22 -12.61
C GLU A 106 15.00 4.09 -12.70
N LYS A 107 15.74 4.28 -11.60
CA LYS A 107 17.01 5.02 -11.60
C LYS A 107 18.19 4.25 -12.22
N SER A 108 18.09 2.93 -12.31
CA SER A 108 19.17 2.07 -12.82
C SER A 108 19.12 1.85 -14.33
N SER A 109 18.13 2.40 -15.04
CA SER A 109 17.96 2.24 -16.49
C SER A 109 18.50 3.43 -17.30
N TYR A 110 19.55 4.09 -16.78
CA TYR A 110 20.36 5.08 -17.49
C TYR A 110 21.76 4.53 -17.72
#